data_AF-A0AAE3SM38-F1
#
_entry.id   AF-A0AAE3SM38-F1
#
_cell.length_a   1.000
_cell.length_b   1.000
_cell.length_c   1.000
_cell.angle_alpha   90.00
_cell.angle_beta   90.00
_cell.angle_gamma   90.00
#
_symmetry.space_group_name_H-M   'P 1'
#
loop_
_entity.id
_entity.type
_entity.pdbx_description
1 polymer ?
#
loop_
_entity_poly.entity_id
_entity_poly.type
_entity_poly.pdbx_seq_one_letter_code
_entity_poly.pdbx_strand_id
1 'polypeptide(L)'
;MPILLNHIDRVVANVNNPSNCTFYQLFEDQKKPKREIKFDNLYTCLRFHLNKIATGDKNKEAIRNHIQCYQYRLIDVINVLHYPEHDCVHYEICREKILSPEFEFYLTYLELLLKSFPDYFNTSLPAPLVLSQKNRERFYKAFDTKCILDPKHQRILDLCIVIKKVYDDKAPGFSFYQIGYWEEFLSRFVIVKINNCRKSEKKLLWSLFKFLIEQNVNCEDIYCFIIEEICGDINIIEESSGKIKYLNKIKKKLAQNLVINQQGYNLGIPSLKDMLLNWIKKEINFYKYNYAINKSQTVAEGTKLQPECVNKIKTNLSVGQIGCILRSLVDNKVIDKDCSADFIKLFANNFTSVCSSNISKNSLTNKYYKPDQKSERSTKELFLKLYKSAKN
;
A
#
# COMPACT_ATOMS: atom_id res chain seq x y z
N MET A 1 -3.54 -21.37 34.01
CA MET A 1 -3.87 -21.53 32.58
C MET A 1 -5.21 -22.22 32.35
N PRO A 2 -5.55 -23.38 32.97
CA PRO A 2 -6.77 -24.12 32.62
C PRO A 2 -8.07 -23.36 32.92
N ILE A 3 -8.13 -22.59 34.02
CA ILE A 3 -9.42 -22.10 34.55
C ILE A 3 -10.16 -21.18 33.57
N LEU A 4 -9.47 -20.21 32.96
CA LEU A 4 -10.13 -19.27 32.03
C LEU A 4 -10.45 -19.91 30.68
N LEU A 5 -9.52 -20.70 30.14
CA LEU A 5 -9.75 -21.39 28.87
C LEU A 5 -10.89 -22.41 29.02
N ASN A 6 -10.90 -23.18 30.10
CA ASN A 6 -12.01 -24.09 30.42
C ASN A 6 -13.32 -23.33 30.64
N HIS A 7 -13.28 -22.12 31.20
CA HIS A 7 -14.48 -21.29 31.33
C HIS A 7 -15.00 -20.84 29.97
N ILE A 8 -14.12 -20.35 29.09
CA ILE A 8 -14.44 -19.96 27.71
C ILE A 8 -15.02 -21.16 26.96
N ASP A 9 -14.33 -22.30 26.99
CA ASP A 9 -14.74 -23.52 26.29
C ASP A 9 -16.11 -24.02 26.79
N ARG A 10 -16.36 -23.91 28.11
CA ARG A 10 -17.68 -24.24 28.70
C ARG A 10 -18.77 -23.29 28.22
N VAL A 11 -18.49 -21.98 28.14
CA VAL A 11 -19.46 -20.99 27.64
C VAL A 11 -19.78 -21.27 26.17
N VAL A 12 -18.77 -21.46 25.32
CA VAL A 12 -18.96 -21.81 23.91
C VAL A 12 -19.77 -23.11 23.76
N ALA A 13 -19.43 -24.16 24.52
CA ALA A 13 -20.14 -25.43 24.49
C ALA A 13 -21.62 -25.28 24.91
N ASN A 14 -21.90 -24.46 25.92
CA ASN A 14 -23.26 -24.20 26.39
C ASN A 14 -24.10 -23.41 25.38
N VAL A 15 -23.50 -22.43 24.69
CA VAL A 15 -24.20 -21.64 23.67
C VAL A 15 -24.53 -22.48 22.43
N ASN A 16 -23.61 -23.34 22.02
CA ASN A 16 -23.76 -24.15 20.82
C ASN A 16 -24.61 -25.42 21.01
N ASN A 17 -24.92 -25.82 22.24
CA ASN A 17 -25.73 -27.01 22.52
C ASN A 17 -26.90 -26.70 23.47
N PRO A 18 -28.04 -26.20 22.92
CA PRO A 18 -29.27 -25.89 23.65
C PRO A 18 -29.73 -26.99 24.62
N SER A 19 -29.67 -28.24 24.17
CA SER A 19 -30.18 -29.39 24.92
C SER A 19 -29.36 -29.75 26.17
N ASN A 20 -28.09 -29.32 26.18
CA ASN A 20 -27.17 -29.46 27.31
C ASN A 20 -26.86 -28.11 27.97
N CYS A 21 -27.63 -27.07 27.65
CA CYS A 21 -27.41 -25.74 28.17
C CYS A 21 -27.64 -25.76 29.68
N THR A 22 -26.56 -25.71 30.46
CA THR A 22 -26.66 -25.67 31.92
C THR A 22 -27.49 -24.47 32.41
N PHE A 23 -27.64 -23.44 31.59
CA PHE A 23 -28.52 -22.31 31.87
C PHE A 23 -30.01 -22.68 31.73
N TYR A 24 -30.38 -23.54 30.78
CA TYR A 24 -31.72 -24.11 30.68
C TYR A 24 -32.11 -24.83 31.98
N GLN A 25 -31.23 -25.68 32.50
CA GLN A 25 -31.44 -26.38 33.79
C GLN A 25 -31.56 -25.40 34.96
N LEU A 26 -30.80 -24.30 34.97
CA LEU A 26 -30.93 -23.25 35.99
C LEU A 26 -32.28 -22.51 35.95
N PHE A 27 -32.93 -22.43 34.78
CA PHE A 27 -34.23 -21.79 34.62
C PHE A 27 -35.42 -22.75 34.82
N GLU A 28 -35.30 -24.02 34.44
CA GLU A 28 -36.33 -25.03 34.73
C GLU A 28 -36.40 -25.37 36.22
N ASP A 29 -35.26 -25.54 36.90
CA ASP A 29 -35.23 -25.99 38.29
C ASP A 29 -35.49 -24.87 39.32
N GLN A 30 -35.53 -23.59 38.92
CA GLN A 30 -35.66 -22.47 39.86
C GLN A 30 -36.54 -21.33 39.36
N LYS A 31 -37.57 -20.97 40.16
CA LYS A 31 -38.33 -19.71 40.03
C LYS A 31 -37.50 -18.42 40.17
N LYS A 32 -36.20 -18.47 40.50
CA LYS A 32 -35.22 -17.36 40.48
C LYS A 32 -33.79 -17.92 40.43
N PRO A 33 -32.86 -17.35 39.62
CA PRO A 33 -31.47 -17.78 39.61
C PRO A 33 -30.81 -17.54 40.99
N LYS A 34 -30.46 -18.61 41.72
CA LYS A 34 -29.88 -18.53 43.09
C LYS A 34 -28.42 -18.05 43.15
N ARG A 35 -27.73 -17.84 42.03
CA ARG A 35 -26.33 -17.41 42.02
C ARG A 35 -26.12 -16.28 41.03
N GLU A 36 -25.94 -15.08 41.55
CA GLU A 36 -25.33 -13.97 40.84
C GLU A 36 -23.88 -14.37 40.48
N ILE A 37 -23.56 -14.36 39.19
CA ILE A 37 -22.19 -14.62 38.72
C ILE A 37 -21.35 -13.44 39.18
N LYS A 38 -20.46 -13.64 40.16
CA LYS A 38 -19.57 -12.59 40.67
C LYS A 38 -18.39 -12.37 39.73
N PHE A 39 -18.60 -11.57 38.68
CA PHE A 39 -17.56 -11.22 37.71
C PHE A 39 -16.36 -10.48 38.32
N ASP A 40 -16.52 -9.77 39.44
CA ASP A 40 -15.43 -9.07 40.14
C ASP A 40 -14.30 -10.00 40.59
N ASN A 41 -14.67 -11.21 41.03
CA ASN A 41 -13.71 -12.24 41.41
C ASN A 41 -12.95 -12.76 40.18
N LEU A 42 -13.63 -12.88 39.04
CA LEU A 42 -13.01 -13.30 37.78
C LEU A 42 -12.03 -12.24 37.29
N TYR A 43 -12.40 -10.95 37.29
CA TYR A 43 -11.51 -9.86 36.92
C TYR A 43 -10.24 -9.80 37.78
N THR A 44 -10.39 -9.94 39.10
CA THR A 44 -9.27 -9.91 40.03
C THR A 44 -8.33 -11.08 39.77
N CYS A 45 -8.88 -12.29 39.59
CA CYS A 45 -8.12 -13.48 39.21
C CYS A 45 -7.37 -13.29 37.88
N LEU A 46 -8.01 -12.65 36.89
CA LEU A 46 -7.42 -12.41 35.58
C LEU A 46 -6.27 -11.42 35.64
N ARG A 47 -6.45 -10.27 36.32
CA ARG A 47 -5.36 -9.31 36.52
C ARG A 47 -4.18 -9.94 37.23
N PHE A 48 -4.44 -10.71 38.28
CA PHE A 48 -3.41 -11.45 38.98
C PHE A 48 -2.69 -12.43 38.04
N HIS A 49 -3.44 -13.13 37.18
CA HIS A 49 -2.86 -14.06 36.21
C HIS A 49 -2.00 -13.36 35.15
N LEU A 50 -2.48 -12.27 34.57
CA LEU A 50 -1.73 -11.46 33.62
C LEU A 50 -0.45 -10.90 34.24
N ASN A 51 -0.53 -10.41 35.48
CA ASN A 51 0.65 -9.96 36.22
C ASN A 51 1.64 -11.10 36.46
N LYS A 52 1.15 -12.32 36.74
CA LYS A 52 2.00 -13.50 36.88
C LYS A 52 2.68 -13.88 35.57
N ILE A 53 1.99 -13.77 34.43
CA ILE A 53 2.60 -13.98 33.10
C ILE A 53 3.69 -12.93 32.86
N ALA A 54 3.39 -11.66 33.12
CA ALA A 54 4.31 -10.55 32.92
C ALA A 54 5.58 -10.64 33.80
N THR A 55 5.44 -11.14 35.03
CA THR A 55 6.54 -11.19 36.02
C THR A 55 7.26 -12.55 36.07
N GLY A 56 6.57 -13.63 35.70
CA GLY A 56 7.05 -15.00 35.85
C GLY A 56 7.82 -15.53 34.65
N ASP A 57 7.48 -15.11 33.43
CA ASP A 57 8.15 -15.58 32.21
C ASP A 57 9.25 -14.60 31.77
N LYS A 58 10.50 -15.05 31.79
CA LYS A 58 11.61 -14.28 31.18
C LYS A 58 11.63 -14.39 29.65
N ASN A 59 10.87 -15.33 29.08
CA ASN A 59 10.83 -15.58 27.65
C ASN A 59 9.72 -14.75 26.98
N LYS A 60 10.11 -13.70 26.24
CA LYS A 60 9.18 -12.84 25.49
C LYS A 60 8.28 -13.60 24.52
N GLU A 61 8.79 -14.68 23.92
CA GLU A 61 8.02 -15.48 22.97
C GLU A 61 6.94 -16.30 23.68
N ALA A 62 7.22 -16.80 24.89
CA ALA A 62 6.20 -17.49 25.70
C ALA A 62 5.07 -16.52 26.09
N ILE A 63 5.41 -15.30 26.52
CA ILE A 63 4.42 -14.25 26.81
C ILE A 63 3.59 -13.95 25.55
N ARG A 64 4.23 -13.76 24.39
CA ARG A 64 3.54 -13.54 23.11
C ARG A 64 2.52 -14.64 22.83
N ASN A 65 2.95 -15.90 22.88
CA ASN A 65 2.09 -17.04 22.60
C ASN A 65 0.92 -17.14 23.58
N HIS A 66 1.14 -16.86 24.87
CA HIS A 66 0.06 -16.81 25.86
C HIS A 66 -0.95 -15.70 25.56
N ILE A 67 -0.49 -14.47 25.33
CA ILE A 67 -1.36 -13.33 25.04
C ILE A 67 -2.16 -13.57 23.76
N GLN A 68 -1.52 -14.05 22.70
CA GLN A 68 -2.20 -14.33 21.44
C GLN A 68 -3.19 -15.50 21.58
N CYS A 69 -2.87 -16.55 22.32
CA CYS A 69 -3.81 -17.64 22.60
C CYS A 69 -5.07 -17.12 23.30
N TYR A 70 -4.94 -16.26 24.30
CA TYR A 70 -6.08 -15.60 24.92
C TYR A 70 -6.85 -14.72 23.94
N GLN A 71 -6.14 -13.91 23.14
CA GLN A 71 -6.75 -13.05 22.14
C GLN A 71 -7.63 -13.85 21.17
N TYR A 72 -7.12 -14.93 20.57
CA TYR A 72 -7.90 -15.79 19.66
C TYR A 72 -9.16 -16.33 20.33
N ARG A 73 -9.03 -16.93 21.51
CA ARG A 73 -10.15 -17.53 22.23
C ARG A 73 -11.21 -16.51 22.64
N LEU A 74 -10.79 -15.30 22.98
CA LEU A 74 -11.71 -14.22 23.30
C LEU A 74 -12.44 -13.72 22.06
N ILE A 75 -11.75 -13.60 20.91
CA ILE A 75 -12.41 -13.22 19.66
C ILE A 75 -13.49 -14.23 19.30
N ASP A 76 -13.17 -15.53 19.40
CA ASP A 76 -14.11 -16.62 19.11
C ASP A 76 -15.33 -16.55 20.02
N VAL A 77 -15.15 -16.48 21.34
CA VAL A 77 -16.27 -16.46 22.28
C VAL A 77 -17.13 -15.20 22.16
N ILE A 78 -16.51 -14.04 21.93
CA ILE A 78 -17.24 -12.77 21.73
C ILE A 78 -18.11 -12.86 20.47
N ASN A 79 -17.58 -13.41 19.38
CA ASN A 79 -18.35 -13.58 18.14
C ASN A 79 -19.52 -14.56 18.33
N VAL A 80 -19.32 -15.67 19.03
CA VAL A 80 -20.38 -16.64 19.38
C VAL A 80 -21.46 -15.99 20.24
N LEU A 81 -21.07 -15.19 21.24
CA LEU A 81 -22.01 -14.52 22.15
C LEU A 81 -22.75 -13.34 21.52
N HIS A 82 -22.20 -12.69 20.49
CA HIS A 82 -22.81 -11.53 19.83
C HIS A 82 -23.97 -11.91 18.90
N TYR A 83 -23.89 -13.08 18.27
CA TYR A 83 -24.92 -13.64 17.41
C TYR A 83 -25.24 -15.09 17.76
N PRO A 84 -25.84 -15.34 18.94
CA PRO A 84 -26.24 -16.68 19.30
C PRO A 84 -27.42 -17.09 18.42
N GLU A 85 -27.18 -17.98 17.47
CA GLU A 85 -28.24 -18.71 16.76
C GLU A 85 -28.86 -19.69 17.77
N HIS A 86 -29.97 -19.31 18.40
CA HIS A 86 -30.53 -20.14 19.47
C HIS A 86 -32.07 -20.13 19.52
N ASP A 87 -32.66 -21.31 19.31
CA ASP A 87 -34.10 -21.56 19.42
C ASP A 87 -34.54 -21.94 20.85
N CYS A 88 -34.14 -21.16 21.87
CA CYS A 88 -34.54 -21.42 23.26
C CYS A 88 -35.68 -20.52 23.70
N VAL A 89 -36.69 -21.14 24.33
CA VAL A 89 -37.85 -20.45 24.91
C VAL A 89 -37.43 -19.44 26.01
N HIS A 90 -36.29 -19.66 26.66
CA HIS A 90 -35.72 -18.77 27.69
C HIS A 90 -34.62 -17.83 27.16
N TYR A 91 -34.46 -17.71 25.84
CA TYR A 91 -33.36 -16.95 25.24
C TYR A 91 -33.28 -15.52 25.77
N GLU A 92 -34.39 -14.77 25.84
CA GLU A 92 -34.37 -13.38 26.29
C GLU A 92 -33.88 -13.23 27.75
N ILE A 93 -34.34 -14.12 28.65
CA ILE A 93 -33.89 -14.11 30.05
C ILE A 93 -32.42 -14.51 30.15
N CYS A 94 -31.99 -15.53 29.39
CA CYS A 94 -30.59 -15.95 29.33
C CYS A 94 -29.69 -14.84 28.79
N ARG A 95 -30.13 -14.19 27.71
CA ARG A 95 -29.44 -13.06 27.08
C ARG A 95 -29.23 -11.93 28.06
N GLU A 96 -30.28 -11.52 28.77
CA GLU A 96 -30.21 -10.40 29.71
C GLU A 96 -29.36 -10.75 30.95
N LYS A 97 -29.56 -11.93 31.55
CA LYS A 97 -28.99 -12.27 32.86
C LYS A 97 -27.62 -12.93 32.81
N ILE A 98 -27.25 -13.55 31.69
CA ILE A 98 -26.06 -14.39 31.58
C ILE A 98 -25.21 -13.97 30.39
N LEU A 99 -25.75 -14.08 29.17
CA LEU A 99 -24.93 -13.92 27.95
C LEU A 99 -24.42 -12.49 27.81
N SER A 100 -25.24 -11.48 28.10
CA SER A 100 -24.84 -10.06 28.04
C SER A 100 -23.74 -9.72 29.06
N PRO A 101 -23.88 -10.07 30.36
CA PRO A 101 -22.78 -9.93 31.32
C PRO A 101 -21.49 -10.67 30.93
N GLU A 102 -21.59 -11.91 30.42
CA GLU A 102 -20.42 -12.67 29.96
C GLU A 102 -19.77 -12.03 28.72
N PHE A 103 -20.58 -11.57 27.77
CA PHE A 103 -20.13 -10.84 26.60
C PHE A 103 -19.36 -9.57 26.98
N GLU A 104 -19.92 -8.73 27.84
CA GLU A 104 -19.25 -7.50 28.30
C GLU A 104 -17.96 -7.80 29.09
N PHE A 105 -17.95 -8.89 29.87
CA PHE A 105 -16.75 -9.37 30.54
C PHE A 105 -15.64 -9.74 29.55
N TYR A 106 -15.93 -10.57 28.55
CA TYR A 106 -14.93 -10.99 27.57
C TYR A 106 -14.46 -9.82 26.70
N LEU A 107 -15.37 -8.92 26.32
CA LEU A 107 -15.02 -7.72 25.57
C LEU A 107 -14.07 -6.81 26.35
N THR A 108 -14.38 -6.53 27.62
CA THR A 108 -13.52 -5.74 28.51
C THR A 108 -12.17 -6.41 28.72
N TYR A 109 -12.14 -7.75 28.82
CA TYR A 109 -10.89 -8.48 28.98
C TYR A 109 -10.01 -8.43 27.72
N LEU A 110 -10.61 -8.53 26.53
CA LEU A 110 -9.90 -8.34 25.27
C LEU A 110 -9.32 -6.93 25.15
N GLU A 111 -10.07 -5.90 25.55
CA GLU A 111 -9.55 -4.52 25.61
C GLU A 111 -8.40 -4.36 26.62
N LEU A 112 -8.48 -5.05 27.77
CA LEU A 112 -7.40 -5.05 28.76
C LEU A 112 -6.13 -5.69 28.20
N LEU A 113 -6.24 -6.81 27.47
CA LEU A 113 -5.09 -7.43 26.81
C LEU A 113 -4.41 -6.47 25.82
N LEU A 114 -5.20 -5.80 24.98
CA LEU A 114 -4.69 -4.81 24.02
C LEU A 114 -3.96 -3.66 24.73
N LYS A 115 -4.50 -3.13 25.83
CA LYS A 115 -3.92 -2.00 26.57
C LYS A 115 -2.69 -2.40 27.39
N SER A 116 -2.70 -3.57 28.02
CA SER A 116 -1.64 -4.01 28.93
C SER A 116 -0.47 -4.68 28.21
N PHE A 117 -0.70 -5.26 27.02
CA PHE A 117 0.31 -6.04 26.29
C PHE A 117 0.36 -5.68 24.79
N PRO A 118 0.50 -4.40 24.41
CA PRO A 118 0.44 -3.98 23.00
C PRO A 118 1.50 -4.65 22.13
N ASP A 119 2.72 -4.86 22.64
CA ASP A 119 3.83 -5.49 21.89
C ASP A 119 3.65 -7.00 21.65
N TYR A 120 2.74 -7.63 22.39
CA TYR A 120 2.46 -9.07 22.32
C TYR A 120 1.11 -9.37 21.64
N PHE A 121 0.23 -8.37 21.56
CA PHE A 121 -1.07 -8.46 20.93
C PHE A 121 -0.97 -8.49 19.41
N ASN A 122 -1.64 -9.45 18.76
CA ASN A 122 -1.61 -9.56 17.31
C ASN A 122 -2.64 -8.63 16.68
N THR A 123 -2.21 -7.43 16.26
CA THR A 123 -3.11 -6.43 15.67
C THR A 123 -3.59 -6.80 14.27
N SER A 124 -2.97 -7.78 13.60
CA SER A 124 -3.39 -8.25 12.28
C SER A 124 -4.59 -9.19 12.31
N LEU A 125 -4.99 -9.69 13.48
CA LEU A 125 -6.18 -10.53 13.60
C LEU A 125 -7.46 -9.75 13.37
N PRO A 126 -8.51 -10.39 12.80
CA PRO A 126 -9.83 -9.79 12.71
C PRO A 126 -10.32 -9.44 14.12
N ALA A 127 -10.82 -8.22 14.29
CA ALA A 127 -11.51 -7.83 15.50
C ALA A 127 -12.87 -8.54 15.56
N PRO A 128 -13.42 -8.74 16.78
CA PRO A 128 -14.79 -9.20 16.93
C PRO A 128 -15.76 -8.30 16.18
N LEU A 129 -16.80 -8.89 15.58
CA LEU A 129 -17.74 -8.18 14.72
C LEU A 129 -18.39 -6.99 15.43
N VAL A 130 -18.68 -7.12 16.73
CA VAL A 130 -19.20 -6.04 17.56
C VAL A 130 -18.27 -4.83 17.67
N LEU A 131 -16.95 -5.03 17.71
CA LEU A 131 -15.99 -3.94 17.73
C LEU A 131 -15.92 -3.26 16.36
N SER A 132 -15.95 -4.03 15.27
CA SER A 132 -16.03 -3.48 13.91
C SER A 132 -17.32 -2.67 13.71
N GLN A 133 -18.45 -3.12 14.23
CA GLN A 133 -19.73 -2.39 14.19
C GLN A 133 -19.69 -1.10 15.00
N LYS A 134 -19.21 -1.15 16.26
CA LYS A 134 -19.03 0.05 17.09
C LYS A 134 -18.09 1.05 16.43
N ASN A 135 -16.99 0.59 15.82
CA ASN A 135 -16.07 1.46 15.08
C ASN A 135 -16.75 2.07 13.85
N ARG A 136 -17.57 1.30 13.12
CA ARG A 136 -18.34 1.79 11.97
C ARG A 136 -19.31 2.89 12.36
N GLU A 137 -20.09 2.69 13.41
CA GLU A 137 -21.00 3.72 13.93
C GLU A 137 -20.25 5.00 14.31
N ARG A 138 -19.11 4.86 15.01
CA ARG A 138 -18.24 6.01 15.34
C ARG A 138 -17.71 6.71 14.10
N PHE A 139 -17.25 5.94 13.11
CA PHE A 139 -16.76 6.47 11.85
C PHE A 139 -17.84 7.27 11.14
N TYR A 140 -19.03 6.71 10.93
CA TYR A 140 -20.13 7.41 10.27
C TYR A 140 -20.60 8.64 11.04
N LYS A 141 -20.60 8.60 12.37
CA LYS A 141 -20.95 9.75 13.22
C LYS A 141 -19.90 10.86 13.13
N ALA A 142 -18.61 10.51 13.15
CA ALA A 142 -17.51 11.47 13.07
C ALA A 142 -17.32 12.03 11.65
N PHE A 143 -17.54 11.18 10.65
CA PHE A 143 -17.42 11.46 9.23
C PHE A 143 -18.74 11.99 8.63
N ASP A 144 -19.75 12.33 9.47
CA ASP A 144 -20.99 12.93 8.98
C ASP A 144 -20.66 14.17 8.16
N THR A 145 -20.98 14.04 6.88
CA THR A 145 -20.46 14.88 5.82
C THR A 145 -21.13 16.26 5.89
N LYS A 146 -22.30 16.38 6.54
CA LYS A 146 -23.04 17.64 6.69
C LYS A 146 -22.24 18.80 7.25
N CYS A 147 -21.20 18.56 8.08
CA CYS A 147 -20.36 19.65 8.59
C CYS A 147 -19.03 19.88 7.86
N ILE A 148 -18.73 19.13 6.79
CA ILE A 148 -17.58 19.38 5.89
C ILE A 148 -18.02 20.08 4.60
N LEU A 149 -19.28 19.85 4.21
CA LEU A 149 -19.78 20.15 2.89
C LEU A 149 -20.59 21.44 2.88
N ASP A 150 -20.04 22.47 2.25
CA ASP A 150 -20.92 23.33 1.46
C ASP A 150 -21.42 22.46 0.28
N PRO A 151 -22.74 22.26 0.08
CA PRO A 151 -23.29 21.49 -1.03
C PRO A 151 -22.76 21.93 -2.40
N LYS A 152 -22.17 23.12 -2.50
CA LYS A 152 -21.54 23.65 -3.71
C LYS A 152 -20.22 22.96 -4.09
N HIS A 153 -19.59 22.22 -3.20
CA HIS A 153 -18.29 21.59 -3.45
C HIS A 153 -18.41 20.12 -3.85
N GLN A 154 -18.85 19.85 -5.08
CA GLN A 154 -19.13 18.50 -5.56
C GLN A 154 -17.91 17.57 -5.53
N ARG A 155 -16.71 18.04 -5.87
CA ARG A 155 -15.54 17.14 -5.88
C ARG A 155 -15.13 16.69 -4.48
N ILE A 156 -15.45 17.50 -3.47
CA ILE A 156 -15.24 17.14 -2.07
C ILE A 156 -16.26 16.08 -1.62
N LEU A 157 -17.52 16.20 -2.06
CA LEU A 157 -18.53 15.16 -1.86
C LEU A 157 -18.04 13.82 -2.41
N ASP A 158 -17.57 13.83 -3.66
CA ASP A 158 -17.09 12.63 -4.35
C ASP A 158 -15.92 11.98 -3.58
N LEU A 159 -14.95 12.79 -3.12
CA LEU A 159 -13.86 12.27 -2.29
C LEU A 159 -14.35 11.65 -0.97
N CYS A 160 -15.33 12.27 -0.31
CA CYS A 160 -15.91 11.73 0.92
C CYS A 160 -16.63 10.41 0.68
N ILE A 161 -17.31 10.25 -0.46
CA ILE A 161 -17.93 8.99 -0.88
C ILE A 161 -16.85 7.92 -1.09
N VAL A 162 -15.75 8.27 -1.78
CA VAL A 162 -14.62 7.34 -1.97
C VAL A 162 -14.03 6.90 -0.63
N ILE A 163 -13.83 7.81 0.33
CA ILE A 163 -13.32 7.45 1.66
C ILE A 163 -14.28 6.51 2.41
N LYS A 164 -15.59 6.77 2.35
CA LYS A 164 -16.61 5.88 2.94
C LYS A 164 -16.61 4.51 2.29
N LYS A 165 -16.48 4.44 0.96
CA LYS A 165 -16.37 3.17 0.23
C LYS A 165 -15.15 2.38 0.68
N VAL A 166 -13.98 3.02 0.76
CA VAL A 166 -12.73 2.37 1.23
C VAL A 166 -12.86 1.83 2.66
N TYR A 167 -13.63 2.53 3.50
CA TYR A 167 -13.97 2.05 4.83
C TYR A 167 -14.91 0.82 4.76
N ASP A 168 -15.97 0.88 3.96
CA ASP A 168 -16.97 -0.18 3.86
C ASP A 168 -16.48 -1.46 3.14
N ASP A 169 -15.53 -1.37 2.20
CA ASP A 169 -15.01 -2.50 1.40
C ASP A 169 -14.35 -3.61 2.25
N LYS A 170 -14.13 -3.38 3.55
CA LYS A 170 -13.61 -4.37 4.51
C LYS A 170 -14.66 -4.97 5.45
N ALA A 171 -15.94 -4.62 5.28
CA ALA A 171 -17.01 -5.26 6.03
C ALA A 171 -17.15 -6.74 5.61
N PRO A 172 -17.24 -7.70 6.56
CA PRO A 172 -17.47 -7.48 7.99
C PRO A 172 -16.21 -7.47 8.89
N GLY A 173 -15.00 -7.74 8.38
CA GLY A 173 -13.85 -8.06 9.22
C GLY A 173 -12.72 -7.03 9.17
N PHE A 174 -12.81 -5.96 9.95
CA PHE A 174 -11.63 -5.14 10.23
C PHE A 174 -10.69 -5.87 11.18
N SER A 175 -9.39 -5.79 10.93
CA SER A 175 -8.38 -6.13 11.94
C SER A 175 -8.29 -5.05 13.04
N PHE A 176 -7.73 -5.40 14.19
CA PHE A 176 -7.46 -4.41 15.25
C PHE A 176 -6.56 -3.27 14.74
N TYR A 177 -5.59 -3.60 13.88
CA TYR A 177 -4.74 -2.63 13.22
C TYR A 177 -5.57 -1.60 12.45
N GLN A 178 -6.53 -2.06 11.63
CA GLN A 178 -7.36 -1.18 10.82
C GLN A 178 -8.33 -0.35 11.66
N ILE A 179 -8.88 -0.92 12.75
CA ILE A 179 -9.68 -0.15 13.72
C ILE A 179 -8.84 0.98 14.30
N GLY A 180 -7.65 0.67 14.81
CA GLY A 180 -6.74 1.67 15.37
C GLY A 180 -6.31 2.72 14.34
N TYR A 181 -6.04 2.31 13.11
CA TYR A 181 -5.73 3.20 11.99
C TYR A 181 -6.85 4.21 11.74
N TRP A 182 -8.11 3.75 11.64
CA TRP A 182 -9.24 4.63 11.39
C TRP A 182 -9.58 5.52 12.59
N GLU A 183 -9.38 5.05 13.82
CA GLU A 183 -9.51 5.90 15.01
C GLU A 183 -8.48 7.04 15.01
N GLU A 184 -7.21 6.75 14.70
CA GLU A 184 -6.19 7.78 14.56
C GLU A 184 -6.53 8.74 13.41
N PHE A 185 -6.92 8.21 12.25
CA PHE A 185 -7.34 8.98 11.09
C PHE A 185 -8.44 9.98 11.45
N LEU A 186 -9.51 9.51 12.10
CA LEU A 186 -10.64 10.35 12.49
C LEU A 186 -10.22 11.44 13.49
N SER A 187 -9.38 11.10 14.48
CA SER A 187 -8.91 12.06 15.47
C SER A 187 -8.19 13.26 14.82
N ARG A 188 -7.41 13.02 13.76
CA ARG A 188 -6.68 14.05 13.02
C ARG A 188 -7.55 14.72 11.95
N PHE A 189 -8.49 14.01 11.38
CA PHE A 189 -9.41 14.54 10.37
C PHE A 189 -10.27 15.70 10.91
N VAL A 190 -10.68 15.61 12.18
CA VAL A 190 -11.39 16.70 12.87
C VAL A 190 -10.58 18.00 12.90
N ILE A 191 -9.26 17.92 13.09
CA ILE A 191 -8.37 19.09 13.09
C ILE A 191 -8.30 19.73 11.69
N VAL A 192 -8.21 18.91 10.65
CA VAL A 192 -8.19 19.37 9.25
C VAL A 192 -9.51 20.04 8.88
N LYS A 193 -10.65 19.52 9.36
CA LYS A 193 -11.96 20.12 9.15
C LYS A 193 -12.02 21.55 9.69
N ILE A 194 -11.63 21.76 10.95
CA ILE A 194 -11.67 23.08 11.62
C ILE A 194 -10.83 24.13 10.88
N ASN A 195 -9.64 23.75 10.41
CA ASN A 195 -8.68 24.69 9.83
C ASN A 195 -9.00 25.13 8.39
N ASN A 196 -9.96 24.49 7.71
CA ASN A 196 -10.14 24.66 6.26
C ASN A 196 -11.53 25.16 5.82
N CYS A 197 -12.45 25.48 6.75
CA CYS A 197 -13.83 25.89 6.45
C CYS A 197 -14.00 27.16 5.57
N ARG A 198 -12.94 27.90 5.23
CA ARG A 198 -13.01 29.16 4.46
C ARG A 198 -12.23 29.14 3.14
N LYS A 199 -11.74 27.97 2.72
CA LYS A 199 -10.94 27.84 1.50
C LYS A 199 -11.83 27.61 0.27
N SER A 200 -11.36 28.03 -0.90
CA SER A 200 -11.96 27.63 -2.17
C SER A 200 -11.90 26.10 -2.34
N GLU A 201 -12.84 25.51 -3.08
CA GLU A 201 -12.94 24.07 -3.30
C GLU A 201 -11.59 23.45 -3.67
N LYS A 202 -10.90 23.98 -4.70
CA LYS A 202 -9.60 23.48 -5.14
C LYS A 202 -8.53 23.51 -4.03
N LYS A 203 -8.50 24.57 -3.21
CA LYS A 203 -7.54 24.68 -2.10
C LYS A 203 -7.88 23.70 -0.96
N LEU A 204 -9.17 23.51 -0.69
CA LEU A 204 -9.66 22.57 0.30
C LEU A 204 -9.37 21.13 -0.14
N LEU A 205 -9.66 20.78 -1.40
CA LEU A 205 -9.38 19.47 -1.98
C LEU A 205 -7.90 19.12 -1.91
N TRP A 206 -7.01 20.04 -2.29
CA TRP A 206 -5.56 19.83 -2.15
C TRP A 206 -5.11 19.69 -0.69
N SER A 207 -5.80 20.34 0.26
CA SER A 207 -5.52 20.18 1.69
C SER A 207 -5.93 18.78 2.17
N LEU A 208 -7.05 18.26 1.66
CA LEU A 208 -7.50 16.89 1.91
C LEU A 208 -6.55 15.86 1.27
N PHE A 209 -6.09 16.07 0.04
CA PHE A 209 -5.08 15.20 -0.58
C PHE A 209 -3.80 15.14 0.24
N LYS A 210 -3.31 16.30 0.70
CA LYS A 210 -2.17 16.35 1.60
C LYS A 210 -2.43 15.53 2.87
N PHE A 211 -3.59 15.68 3.50
CA PHE A 211 -3.97 14.90 4.68
C PHE A 211 -4.00 13.38 4.41
N LEU A 212 -4.62 12.95 3.31
CA LEU A 212 -4.68 11.53 2.94
C LEU A 212 -3.29 10.93 2.72
N ILE A 213 -2.37 11.71 2.16
CA ILE A 213 -0.96 11.32 1.97
C ILE A 213 -0.21 11.27 3.31
N GLU A 214 -0.43 12.26 4.19
CA GLU A 214 0.15 12.29 5.54
C GLU A 214 -0.30 11.09 6.37
N GLN A 215 -1.56 10.70 6.25
CA GLN A 215 -2.13 9.51 6.91
C GLN A 215 -1.80 8.20 6.18
N ASN A 216 -1.19 8.28 4.99
CA ASN A 216 -0.87 7.13 4.15
C ASN A 216 -2.09 6.21 3.90
N VAL A 217 -3.18 6.80 3.41
CA VAL A 217 -4.38 6.06 2.95
C VAL A 217 -4.07 5.40 1.60
N ASN A 218 -3.16 4.43 1.61
CA ASN A 218 -2.65 3.71 0.44
C ASN A 218 -3.62 2.64 -0.07
N CYS A 219 -4.78 3.09 -0.56
CA CYS A 219 -5.73 2.26 -1.29
C CYS A 219 -5.89 2.74 -2.73
N GLU A 220 -6.38 1.83 -3.58
CA GLU A 220 -6.54 2.06 -5.01
C GLU A 220 -7.55 3.16 -5.32
N ASP A 221 -8.73 3.16 -4.68
CA ASP A 221 -9.75 4.16 -4.99
C ASP A 221 -9.30 5.59 -4.70
N ILE A 222 -8.57 5.81 -3.59
CA ILE A 222 -8.02 7.14 -3.25
C ILE A 222 -6.91 7.54 -4.22
N TYR A 223 -6.05 6.59 -4.58
CA TYR A 223 -5.00 6.81 -5.56
C TYR A 223 -5.58 7.21 -6.93
N CYS A 224 -6.58 6.46 -7.42
CA CYS A 224 -7.27 6.75 -8.67
C CYS A 224 -7.96 8.11 -8.64
N PHE A 225 -8.69 8.43 -7.57
CA PHE A 225 -9.35 9.72 -7.42
C PHE A 225 -8.36 10.90 -7.50
N ILE A 226 -7.22 10.81 -6.83
CA ILE A 226 -6.19 11.87 -6.87
C ILE A 226 -5.59 12.00 -8.29
N ILE A 227 -5.36 10.88 -8.98
CA ILE A 227 -4.85 10.90 -10.35
C ILE A 227 -5.85 11.52 -11.30
N GLU A 228 -7.13 11.19 -11.20
CA GLU A 228 -8.19 11.77 -12.04
C GLU A 228 -8.22 13.30 -11.91
N GLU A 229 -8.10 13.82 -10.69
CA GLU A 229 -8.00 15.28 -10.46
C GLU A 229 -6.76 15.90 -11.13
N ILE A 230 -5.61 15.24 -11.01
CA ILE A 230 -4.38 15.73 -11.63
C ILE A 230 -4.48 15.66 -13.16
N CYS A 231 -5.04 14.60 -13.71
CA CYS A 231 -5.27 14.41 -15.13
C CYS A 231 -6.24 15.46 -15.70
N GLY A 232 -7.32 15.78 -14.96
CA GLY A 232 -8.24 16.87 -15.32
C GLY A 232 -7.51 18.20 -15.48
N ASP A 233 -6.62 18.53 -14.53
CA ASP A 233 -5.78 19.74 -14.61
C ASP A 233 -4.76 19.69 -15.77
N ILE A 234 -4.20 18.52 -16.07
CA ILE A 234 -3.22 18.34 -17.17
C ILE A 234 -3.89 18.48 -18.53
N ASN A 235 -5.11 17.97 -18.70
CA ASN A 235 -5.82 17.95 -19.99
C ASN A 235 -6.19 19.35 -20.48
N ILE A 236 -6.29 20.33 -19.57
CA ILE A 236 -6.51 21.75 -19.91
C ILE A 236 -5.25 22.39 -20.50
N ILE A 237 -4.07 21.84 -20.23
CA ILE A 237 -2.79 22.39 -20.70
C ILE A 237 -2.49 21.80 -22.08
N GLU A 238 -2.51 22.63 -23.12
CA GLU A 238 -2.24 22.16 -24.48
C GLU A 238 -0.77 21.76 -24.69
N GLU A 239 0.16 22.60 -24.24
CA GLU A 239 1.58 22.42 -24.51
C GLU A 239 2.23 21.35 -23.60
N SER A 240 2.96 20.41 -24.20
CA SER A 240 3.69 19.36 -23.46
C SER A 240 4.70 19.94 -22.45
N SER A 241 5.36 21.06 -22.76
CA SER A 241 6.28 21.71 -21.83
C SER A 241 5.54 22.26 -20.60
N GLY A 242 4.32 22.79 -20.79
CA GLY A 242 3.41 23.22 -19.73
C GLY A 242 3.00 22.06 -18.83
N LYS A 243 2.61 20.92 -19.42
CA LYS A 243 2.26 19.68 -18.68
C LYS A 243 3.43 19.21 -17.81
N ILE A 244 4.65 19.18 -18.36
CA ILE A 244 5.86 18.81 -17.63
C ILE A 244 6.14 19.78 -16.48
N LYS A 245 6.01 21.11 -16.69
CA LYS A 245 6.18 22.12 -15.64
C LYS A 245 5.14 21.92 -14.52
N TYR A 246 3.89 21.67 -14.88
CA TYR A 246 2.80 21.41 -13.93
C TYR A 246 3.07 20.17 -13.07
N LEU A 247 3.40 19.04 -13.71
CA LEU A 247 3.73 17.79 -13.03
C LEU A 247 4.95 17.94 -12.11
N ASN A 248 6.00 18.67 -12.51
CA ASN A 248 7.14 18.95 -11.64
C ASN A 248 6.75 19.79 -10.41
N LYS A 249 5.81 20.74 -10.56
CA LYS A 249 5.27 21.52 -9.43
C LYS A 249 4.53 20.61 -8.45
N ILE A 250 3.68 19.69 -8.94
CA ILE A 250 3.01 18.71 -8.08
C ILE A 250 4.04 17.79 -7.41
N LYS A 251 4.97 17.22 -8.19
CA LYS A 251 6.04 16.34 -7.68
C LYS A 251 6.78 17.00 -6.51
N LYS A 252 7.16 18.27 -6.66
CA LYS A 252 7.83 19.03 -5.59
C LYS A 252 6.96 19.14 -4.34
N LYS A 253 5.68 19.51 -4.49
CA LYS A 253 4.74 19.59 -3.36
C LYS A 253 4.57 18.24 -2.65
N LEU A 254 4.39 17.16 -3.39
CA LEU A 254 4.24 15.82 -2.82
C LEU A 254 5.51 15.34 -2.13
N ALA A 255 6.68 15.56 -2.74
CA ALA A 255 7.96 15.19 -2.14
C ALA A 255 8.21 15.88 -0.79
N GLN A 256 7.75 17.13 -0.65
CA GLN A 256 7.86 17.93 0.57
C GLN A 256 6.82 17.57 1.64
N ASN A 257 5.77 16.80 1.33
CA ASN A 257 4.82 16.34 2.33
C ASN A 257 5.45 15.24 3.19
N LEU A 258 5.33 15.37 4.51
CA LEU A 258 5.78 14.34 5.45
C LEU A 258 4.71 13.24 5.53
N VAL A 259 5.15 11.98 5.59
CA VAL A 259 4.25 10.87 5.90
C VAL A 259 4.29 10.67 7.40
N ILE A 260 3.16 10.88 8.06
CA ILE A 260 3.06 10.78 9.53
C ILE A 260 2.82 9.32 9.91
N ASN A 261 1.89 8.64 9.22
CA ASN A 261 1.66 7.22 9.43
C ASN A 261 2.47 6.39 8.43
N GLN A 262 3.62 5.86 8.87
CA GLN A 262 4.53 5.13 7.99
C GLN A 262 3.99 3.77 7.55
N GLN A 263 3.17 3.11 8.37
CA GLN A 263 2.63 1.78 8.08
C GLN A 263 1.50 1.83 7.04
N GLY A 264 0.65 2.86 7.11
CA GLY A 264 -0.44 3.08 6.14
C GLY A 264 -1.61 2.11 6.28
N TYR A 265 -2.71 2.42 5.60
CA TYR A 265 -3.94 1.63 5.71
C TYR A 265 -3.76 0.16 5.28
N ASN A 266 -3.03 -0.08 4.19
CA ASN A 266 -2.75 -1.39 3.63
C ASN A 266 -1.26 -1.72 3.72
N LEU A 267 -0.90 -2.65 4.61
CA LEU A 267 0.48 -3.03 4.88
C LEU A 267 1.20 -3.68 3.68
N GLY A 268 0.46 -4.21 2.71
CA GLY A 268 1.02 -4.89 1.53
C GLY A 268 1.29 -3.98 0.33
N ILE A 269 0.92 -2.69 0.41
CA ILE A 269 1.00 -1.75 -0.70
C ILE A 269 2.01 -0.64 -0.37
N PRO A 270 2.78 -0.12 -1.34
CA PRO A 270 3.63 1.06 -1.13
C PRO A 270 2.85 2.25 -0.57
N SER A 271 3.55 3.24 -0.01
CA SER A 271 2.88 4.42 0.51
C SER A 271 2.15 5.19 -0.61
N LEU A 272 1.04 5.84 -0.27
CA LEU A 272 0.29 6.67 -1.23
C LEU A 272 1.19 7.73 -1.86
N LYS A 273 2.11 8.29 -1.08
CA LYS A 273 3.13 9.24 -1.54
C LYS A 273 4.00 8.64 -2.64
N ASP A 274 4.53 7.44 -2.42
CA ASP A 274 5.44 6.78 -3.35
C ASP A 274 4.71 6.36 -4.64
N MET A 275 3.48 5.85 -4.50
CA MET A 275 2.62 5.53 -5.65
C MET A 275 2.42 6.76 -6.55
N LEU A 276 2.03 7.91 -5.96
CA LEU A 276 1.82 9.15 -6.70
C LEU A 276 3.12 9.71 -7.30
N LEU A 277 4.23 9.70 -6.56
CA LEU A 277 5.53 10.17 -7.07
C LEU A 277 6.03 9.31 -8.23
N ASN A 278 5.84 8.00 -8.17
CA ASN A 278 6.19 7.07 -9.23
C ASN A 278 5.32 7.31 -10.48
N TRP A 279 4.00 7.46 -10.30
CA TRP A 279 3.10 7.80 -11.40
C TRP A 279 3.49 9.12 -12.07
N ILE A 280 3.71 10.19 -11.30
CA ILE A 280 4.16 11.48 -11.84
C ILE A 280 5.49 11.35 -12.60
N LYS A 281 6.43 10.54 -12.12
CA LYS A 281 7.70 10.30 -12.81
C LYS A 281 7.48 9.64 -14.18
N LYS A 282 6.61 8.63 -14.25
CA LYS A 282 6.24 7.97 -15.51
C LYS A 282 5.56 8.96 -16.46
N GLU A 283 4.64 9.76 -15.96
CA GLU A 283 3.89 10.73 -16.74
C GLU A 283 4.80 11.85 -17.30
N ILE A 284 5.75 12.35 -16.51
CA ILE A 284 6.78 13.30 -17.00
C ILE A 284 7.62 12.67 -18.12
N ASN A 285 8.02 11.41 -17.97
CA ASN A 285 8.81 10.72 -18.99
C ASN A 285 8.02 10.53 -20.29
N PHE A 286 6.73 10.21 -20.19
CA PHE A 286 5.83 10.10 -21.33
C PHE A 286 5.76 11.42 -22.11
N TYR A 287 5.49 12.55 -21.44
CA TYR A 287 5.44 13.84 -22.13
C TYR A 287 6.80 14.28 -22.70
N LYS A 288 7.92 13.96 -22.03
CA LYS A 288 9.26 14.24 -22.56
C LYS A 288 9.54 13.45 -23.84
N TYR A 289 9.15 12.17 -23.86
CA TYR A 289 9.32 11.30 -25.02
C TYR A 289 8.49 11.80 -26.21
N ASN A 290 7.21 12.11 -25.99
CA ASN A 290 6.34 12.64 -27.04
C ASN A 290 6.83 14.00 -27.56
N TYR A 291 7.30 14.87 -26.68
CA TYR A 291 7.91 16.14 -27.08
C TYR A 291 9.14 15.94 -27.97
N ALA A 292 10.03 15.00 -27.62
CA ALA A 292 11.21 14.69 -28.41
C ALA A 292 10.87 14.11 -29.80
N ILE A 293 9.87 13.23 -29.88
CA ILE A 293 9.39 12.69 -31.17
C ILE A 293 8.81 13.80 -32.03
N ASN A 294 7.90 14.62 -31.50
CA ASN A 294 7.24 15.66 -32.28
C ASN A 294 8.23 16.71 -32.80
N LYS A 295 9.25 17.06 -32.02
CA LYS A 295 10.35 17.93 -32.48
C LYS A 295 11.19 17.28 -33.59
N SER A 296 11.31 15.96 -33.57
CA SER A 296 12.04 15.21 -34.61
C SER A 296 11.23 15.06 -35.91
N GLN A 297 9.90 15.10 -35.83
CA GLN A 297 8.98 14.99 -36.98
C GLN A 297 8.67 16.33 -37.67
N THR A 298 8.81 17.46 -36.98
CA THR A 298 8.66 18.81 -37.60
C THR A 298 9.88 19.26 -38.41
N VAL A 299 10.92 18.43 -38.52
CA VAL A 299 12.01 18.64 -39.48
C VAL A 299 11.62 18.00 -40.82
N ALA A 300 10.61 18.57 -41.49
CA ALA A 300 10.30 18.28 -42.88
C ALA A 300 10.64 19.50 -43.74
N GLU A 301 11.64 19.28 -44.62
CA GLU A 301 11.88 19.94 -45.91
C GLU A 301 12.14 21.44 -45.93
N GLY A 302 13.43 21.82 -45.92
CA GLY A 302 13.84 23.08 -46.57
C GLY A 302 15.06 23.78 -46.01
N THR A 303 15.50 23.49 -44.80
CA THR A 303 16.67 24.17 -44.23
C THR A 303 17.74 23.15 -43.89
N LYS A 304 18.90 23.27 -44.56
CA LYS A 304 20.17 22.66 -44.15
C LYS A 304 20.55 23.23 -42.78
N LEU A 305 19.89 22.79 -41.73
CA LEU A 305 20.39 22.97 -40.38
C LEU A 305 21.66 22.11 -40.31
N GLN A 306 22.79 22.78 -40.07
CA GLN A 306 24.01 22.11 -39.66
C GLN A 306 23.62 21.13 -38.54
N PRO A 307 24.08 19.87 -38.61
CA PRO A 307 23.63 18.86 -37.65
C PRO A 307 23.93 19.37 -36.25
N GLU A 308 22.88 19.54 -35.44
CA GLU A 308 23.01 19.76 -34.00
C GLU A 308 24.05 18.75 -33.51
N CYS A 309 25.06 19.24 -32.78
CA CYS A 309 26.21 18.48 -32.33
C CYS A 309 25.74 17.46 -31.28
N VAL A 310 25.13 16.36 -31.73
CA VAL A 310 24.86 15.19 -30.90
C VAL A 310 26.23 14.69 -30.48
N ASN A 311 26.55 14.85 -29.19
CA ASN A 311 27.81 14.39 -28.62
C ASN A 311 27.93 12.88 -28.80
N LYS A 312 28.56 12.45 -29.90
CA LYS A 312 28.81 11.05 -30.21
C LYS A 312 29.68 10.43 -29.12
N ILE A 313 29.41 9.17 -28.79
CA ILE A 313 30.18 8.43 -27.79
C ILE A 313 31.58 8.16 -28.36
N LYS A 314 32.61 8.67 -27.67
CA LYS A 314 33.99 8.48 -28.07
C LYS A 314 34.48 7.07 -27.72
N THR A 315 34.97 6.35 -28.72
CA THR A 315 35.59 5.03 -28.51
C THR A 315 37.05 5.04 -28.94
N ASN A 316 37.86 4.21 -28.31
CA ASN A 316 39.24 3.95 -28.74
C ASN A 316 39.31 2.79 -29.75
N LEU A 317 38.21 2.53 -30.48
CA LEU A 317 38.11 1.47 -31.47
C LEU A 317 38.29 2.05 -32.87
N SER A 318 38.99 1.32 -33.73
CA SER A 318 38.96 1.60 -35.17
C SER A 318 37.61 1.22 -35.77
N VAL A 319 37.25 1.81 -36.91
CA VAL A 319 36.01 1.46 -37.64
C VAL A 319 35.98 -0.03 -38.00
N GLY A 320 37.15 -0.61 -38.30
CA GLY A 320 37.29 -2.05 -38.55
C GLY A 320 36.92 -2.91 -37.33
N GLN A 321 37.42 -2.55 -36.14
CA GLN A 321 37.07 -3.24 -34.90
C GLN A 321 35.58 -3.11 -34.57
N ILE A 322 34.99 -1.92 -34.77
CA ILE A 322 33.55 -1.72 -34.58
C ILE A 322 32.78 -2.66 -35.52
N GLY A 323 33.14 -2.71 -36.82
CA GLY A 323 32.53 -3.63 -37.77
C GLY A 323 32.60 -5.11 -37.34
N CYS A 324 33.76 -5.56 -36.84
CA CYS A 324 33.96 -6.93 -36.34
C CYS A 324 33.08 -7.23 -35.11
N ILE A 325 32.96 -6.28 -34.18
CA ILE A 325 32.13 -6.42 -32.99
C ILE A 325 30.66 -6.54 -33.38
N LEU A 326 30.17 -5.64 -34.24
CA LEU A 326 28.78 -5.68 -34.72
C LEU A 326 28.47 -7.01 -35.39
N ARG A 327 29.37 -7.49 -36.25
CA ARG A 327 29.23 -8.80 -36.89
C ARG A 327 29.20 -9.93 -35.88
N SER A 328 30.08 -9.91 -34.89
CA SER A 328 30.13 -10.95 -33.85
C SER A 328 28.82 -11.02 -33.05
N LEU A 329 28.19 -9.88 -32.76
CA LEU A 329 26.89 -9.85 -32.06
C LEU A 329 25.77 -10.46 -32.90
N VAL A 330 25.76 -10.19 -34.21
CA VAL A 330 24.76 -10.76 -35.12
C VAL A 330 25.01 -12.25 -35.37
N ASP A 331 26.26 -12.64 -35.67
CA ASP A 331 26.64 -14.03 -35.96
C ASP A 331 26.39 -14.96 -34.75
N ASN A 332 26.48 -14.43 -33.52
CA ASN A 332 26.17 -15.17 -32.28
C ASN A 332 24.73 -14.99 -31.78
N LYS A 333 23.83 -14.43 -32.60
CA LYS A 333 22.40 -14.22 -32.29
C LYS A 333 22.13 -13.41 -31.02
N VAL A 334 23.08 -12.57 -30.62
CA VAL A 334 22.83 -11.54 -29.58
C VAL A 334 21.90 -10.46 -30.15
N ILE A 335 21.98 -10.24 -31.46
CA ILE A 335 21.14 -9.31 -32.22
C ILE A 335 20.58 -10.05 -33.43
N ASP A 336 19.31 -9.79 -33.74
CA ASP A 336 18.66 -10.38 -34.91
C ASP A 336 19.31 -9.90 -36.22
N LYS A 337 19.46 -10.82 -37.17
CA LYS A 337 20.09 -10.57 -38.47
C LYS A 337 19.28 -9.57 -39.30
N ASP A 338 17.95 -9.60 -39.15
CA ASP A 338 17.03 -8.72 -39.87
C ASP A 338 17.20 -7.24 -39.47
N CYS A 339 17.77 -6.97 -38.28
CA CYS A 339 18.05 -5.62 -37.79
C CYS A 339 19.47 -5.12 -38.12
N SER A 340 20.30 -5.90 -38.82
CA SER A 340 21.73 -5.60 -39.03
C SER A 340 21.98 -4.25 -39.72
N ALA A 341 21.17 -3.87 -40.70
CA ALA A 341 21.30 -2.60 -41.43
C ALA A 341 21.01 -1.38 -40.54
N ASP A 342 19.98 -1.47 -39.69
CA ASP A 342 19.61 -0.43 -38.74
C ASP A 342 20.62 -0.34 -37.61
N PHE A 343 21.16 -1.47 -37.18
CA PHE A 343 22.19 -1.54 -36.16
C PHE A 343 23.50 -0.89 -36.62
N ILE A 344 23.93 -1.13 -37.86
CA ILE A 344 25.08 -0.44 -38.47
C ILE A 344 24.82 1.08 -38.56
N LYS A 345 23.60 1.48 -38.94
CA LYS A 345 23.21 2.90 -39.03
C LYS A 345 23.26 3.57 -37.65
N LEU A 346 22.77 2.90 -36.61
CA LEU A 346 22.80 3.38 -35.23
C LEU A 346 24.24 3.63 -34.78
N PHE A 347 25.16 2.70 -35.04
CA PHE A 347 26.55 2.84 -34.65
C PHE A 347 27.28 3.97 -35.39
N ALA A 348 27.06 4.08 -36.71
CA ALA A 348 27.65 5.17 -37.49
C ALA A 348 27.19 6.57 -37.03
N ASN A 349 25.94 6.68 -36.58
CA ASN A 349 25.34 7.93 -36.16
C ASN A 349 25.71 8.34 -34.72
N ASN A 350 25.96 7.38 -33.82
CA ASN A 350 26.10 7.66 -32.39
C ASN A 350 27.52 7.51 -31.83
N PHE A 351 28.44 6.88 -32.56
CA PHE A 351 29.80 6.61 -32.06
C PHE A 351 30.87 7.28 -32.91
N THR A 352 32.01 7.55 -32.28
CA THR A 352 33.25 7.94 -32.96
C THR A 352 34.29 6.84 -32.86
N SER A 353 35.25 6.86 -33.78
CA SER A 353 36.37 5.92 -33.82
C SER A 353 37.67 6.63 -33.42
N VAL A 354 38.71 5.85 -33.13
CA VAL A 354 40.03 6.37 -32.74
C VAL A 354 40.64 7.30 -33.81
N CYS A 355 40.34 7.08 -35.10
CA CYS A 355 40.89 7.86 -36.21
C CYS A 355 39.91 8.88 -36.81
N SER A 356 38.63 8.86 -36.43
CA SER A 356 37.62 9.74 -37.03
C SER A 356 36.47 10.02 -36.08
N SER A 357 36.14 11.30 -35.95
CA SER A 357 34.95 11.81 -35.24
C SER A 357 33.64 11.41 -35.93
N ASN A 358 33.69 11.13 -37.23
CA ASN A 358 32.53 10.69 -38.01
C ASN A 358 32.80 9.36 -38.68
N ILE A 359 32.03 8.35 -38.30
CA ILE A 359 32.04 7.05 -38.96
C ILE A 359 31.08 7.10 -40.15
N SER A 360 31.61 6.94 -41.36
CA SER A 360 30.77 6.79 -42.55
C SER A 360 30.02 5.46 -42.48
N LYS A 361 28.69 5.49 -42.70
CA LYS A 361 27.85 4.29 -42.78
C LYS A 361 28.42 3.28 -43.78
N ASN A 362 28.82 3.73 -44.97
CA ASN A 362 29.35 2.86 -46.01
C ASN A 362 30.69 2.22 -45.59
N SER A 363 31.56 2.98 -44.91
CA SER A 363 32.82 2.45 -44.39
C SER A 363 32.58 1.37 -43.33
N LEU A 364 31.65 1.62 -42.41
CA LEU A 364 31.29 0.65 -41.38
C LEU A 364 30.61 -0.59 -41.96
N THR A 365 29.69 -0.44 -42.92
CA THR A 365 29.07 -1.55 -43.64
C THR A 365 30.12 -2.42 -44.33
N ASN A 366 31.09 -1.81 -45.02
CA ASN A 366 32.16 -2.56 -45.67
C ASN A 366 33.00 -3.34 -44.65
N LYS A 367 33.33 -2.73 -43.51
CA LYS A 367 34.09 -3.39 -42.43
C LYS A 367 33.30 -4.46 -41.70
N TYR A 368 31.97 -4.35 -41.66
CA TYR A 368 31.09 -5.39 -41.14
C TYR A 368 31.12 -6.63 -42.04
N TYR A 369 30.86 -6.48 -43.35
CA TYR A 369 30.80 -7.63 -44.26
C TYR A 369 32.17 -8.20 -44.63
N LYS A 370 33.18 -7.34 -44.77
CA LYS A 370 34.55 -7.68 -45.18
C LYS A 370 35.58 -7.07 -44.22
N PRO A 371 35.66 -7.56 -42.98
CA PRO A 371 36.69 -7.12 -42.03
C PRO A 371 38.09 -7.51 -42.54
N ASP A 372 39.08 -6.65 -42.28
CA ASP A 372 40.48 -6.99 -42.54
C ASP A 372 41.07 -7.81 -41.38
N GLN A 373 42.03 -8.69 -41.69
CA GLN A 373 42.64 -9.59 -40.71
C GLN A 373 43.25 -8.86 -39.50
N LYS A 374 43.76 -7.64 -39.70
CA LYS A 374 44.31 -6.83 -38.59
C LYS A 374 43.20 -6.46 -37.62
N SER A 375 42.07 -5.97 -38.11
CA SER A 375 40.90 -5.62 -37.32
C SER A 375 40.29 -6.82 -36.60
N GLU A 376 40.26 -8.00 -37.24
CA GLU A 376 39.79 -9.24 -36.61
C GLU A 376 40.69 -9.66 -35.44
N ARG A 377 42.01 -9.68 -35.64
CA ARG A 377 42.99 -10.02 -34.59
C ARG A 377 42.90 -9.06 -33.41
N SER A 378 42.88 -7.75 -33.68
CA SER A 378 42.77 -6.74 -32.61
C SER A 378 41.42 -6.77 -31.89
N THR A 379 40.33 -7.15 -32.57
CA THR A 379 39.02 -7.36 -31.92
C THR A 379 39.05 -8.59 -31.02
N LYS A 380 39.69 -9.69 -31.45
CA LYS A 380 39.85 -10.91 -30.64
C LYS A 380 40.63 -10.63 -29.35
N GLU A 381 41.74 -9.92 -29.44
CA GLU A 381 42.55 -9.52 -28.28
C GLU A 381 41.74 -8.66 -27.30
N LEU A 382 40.93 -7.72 -27.82
CA LEU A 382 40.04 -6.90 -27.01
C LEU A 382 39.04 -7.75 -26.22
N PHE A 383 38.36 -8.71 -26.87
CA PHE A 383 37.43 -9.60 -26.18
C PHE A 383 38.12 -10.46 -25.12
N LEU A 384 39.31 -10.98 -25.40
CA LEU A 384 40.09 -11.73 -24.40
C LEU A 384 40.47 -10.86 -23.20
N LYS A 385 40.82 -9.59 -23.43
CA LYS A 385 41.13 -8.63 -22.35
C LYS A 385 39.89 -8.35 -21.51
N LEU A 386 38.74 -8.09 -22.14
CA LEU A 386 37.46 -7.87 -21.46
C LEU A 386 37.03 -9.08 -20.62
N TYR A 387 37.16 -10.29 -21.18
CA TYR A 387 36.87 -11.54 -20.47
C TYR A 387 37.76 -11.72 -19.24
N LYS A 388 39.07 -11.46 -19.38
CA LYS A 388 40.01 -11.52 -18.24
C LYS A 388 39.68 -10.48 -17.16
N SER A 389 39.29 -9.27 -17.54
CA SER A 389 38.92 -8.23 -16.55
C SER A 389 37.61 -8.51 -15.82
N ALA A 390 36.73 -9.36 -16.35
CA ALA A 390 35.47 -9.73 -15.69
C ALA A 390 35.62 -10.85 -14.64
N LYS A 391 36.81 -11.46 -14.53
CA LYS A 391 37.13 -12.52 -13.54
C LYS A 391 37.82 -12.01 -12.28
N ASN A 392 38.23 -10.74 -12.26
CA ASN A 392 38.64 -10.02 -11.05
C ASN A 392 37.46 -9.16 -10.58
#